data_AF-A0A8T3KSG5-F1
#
_entry.id   AF-A0A8T3KSG5-F1
#
_cell.length_a   1.000
_cell.length_b   1.000
_cell.length_c   1.000
_cell.angle_alpha   90.00
_cell.angle_beta   90.00
_cell.angle_gamma   90.00
#
_symmetry.space_group_name_H-M   'P 1'
#
loop_
_entity.id
_entity.type
_entity.pdbx_description
1 polymer ?
#
loop_
_entity_poly.entity_id
_entity_poly.type
_entity_poly.pdbx_seq_one_letter_code
_entity_poly.pdbx_strand_id
1 'polypeptide(L)'
;MRREESFSALYKSCFGKVYRSTYLVIHDETIAYDAAQEAFLEAFINLHRLKDIDKLEPWISAVAANKARNIAKKNAKITSLENIEQLEDINNSEDPLKSIINGEKRDEILKALDKLTRCASFLTGKNCE
;
A
#
# COMPACT_ATOMS: atom_id res chain seq x y z
N MET A 1 -19.22 -31.77 19.58
CA MET A 1 -18.88 -30.41 19.13
C MET A 1 -18.35 -30.52 17.71
N ARG A 2 -19.06 -29.93 16.74
CA ARG A 2 -18.77 -30.11 15.30
C ARG A 2 -17.58 -29.22 14.94
N ARG A 3 -16.64 -29.70 14.09
CA ARG A 3 -15.40 -28.99 13.71
C ARG A 3 -15.63 -27.53 13.28
N GLU A 4 -16.79 -27.28 12.68
CA GLU A 4 -17.29 -25.98 12.22
C GLU A 4 -17.55 -24.99 13.37
N GLU A 5 -18.07 -25.45 14.51
CA GLU A 5 -18.42 -24.60 15.65
C GLU A 5 -17.18 -24.04 16.34
N SER A 6 -16.17 -24.88 16.57
CA SER A 6 -14.90 -24.48 17.16
C SER A 6 -14.14 -23.50 16.26
N PHE A 7 -14.17 -23.70 14.94
CA PHE A 7 -13.56 -22.77 14.00
C PHE A 7 -14.31 -21.44 13.92
N SER A 8 -15.64 -21.46 13.98
CA SER A 8 -16.45 -20.22 14.00
C SER A 8 -16.12 -19.34 15.21
N ALA A 9 -15.95 -19.94 16.39
CA ALA A 9 -15.54 -19.22 17.59
C ALA A 9 -14.14 -18.58 17.42
N LEU A 10 -13.20 -19.35 16.87
CA LEU A 10 -11.85 -18.85 16.59
C LEU A 10 -11.85 -17.68 15.61
N TYR A 11 -12.57 -17.82 14.50
CA TYR A 11 -12.74 -16.77 13.50
C TYR A 11 -13.27 -15.49 14.12
N LYS A 12 -14.36 -15.57 14.89
CA LYS A 12 -14.96 -14.40 15.57
C LYS A 12 -13.99 -13.71 16.53
N SER A 13 -13.11 -14.47 17.20
CA SER A 13 -12.17 -13.93 18.17
C SER A 13 -10.90 -13.31 17.53
N CYS A 14 -10.42 -13.85 16.42
CA CYS A 14 -9.11 -13.51 15.85
C CYS A 14 -9.18 -12.68 14.57
N PHE A 15 -10.28 -12.76 13.80
CA PHE A 15 -10.34 -12.15 12.46
C PHE A 15 -10.03 -10.65 12.49
N GLY A 16 -10.64 -9.91 13.43
CA GLY A 16 -10.40 -8.47 13.56
C GLY A 16 -8.92 -8.13 13.82
N LYS A 17 -8.20 -8.95 14.59
CA LYS A 17 -6.78 -8.74 14.85
C LYS A 17 -5.92 -9.03 13.62
N VAL A 18 -6.20 -10.14 12.93
CA VAL A 18 -5.51 -10.54 11.70
C VAL A 18 -5.71 -9.47 10.62
N TYR A 19 -6.95 -9.07 10.39
CA TYR A 19 -7.29 -7.98 9.47
C TYR A 19 -6.53 -6.71 9.82
N ARG A 20 -6.60 -6.26 11.08
CA ARG A 20 -5.94 -5.01 11.51
C ARG A 20 -4.42 -5.08 11.37
N SER A 21 -3.80 -6.22 11.69
CA SER A 21 -2.36 -6.42 11.49
C SER A 21 -1.96 -6.37 10.02
N THR A 22 -2.80 -6.91 9.14
CA THR A 22 -2.55 -6.93 7.69
C THR A 22 -2.74 -5.54 7.09
N TYR A 23 -3.80 -4.84 7.52
CA TYR A 23 -4.08 -3.46 7.14
C TYR A 23 -2.95 -2.51 7.51
N LEU A 24 -2.36 -2.66 8.70
CA LEU A 24 -1.22 -1.83 9.13
C LEU A 24 0.04 -2.03 8.28
N VAL A 25 0.14 -3.13 7.52
CA VAL A 25 1.28 -3.40 6.63
C VAL A 25 1.03 -2.88 5.21
N ILE A 26 -0.21 -2.94 4.72
CA ILE A 26 -0.54 -2.66 3.31
C ILE A 26 -1.24 -1.32 3.11
N HIS A 27 -1.93 -0.81 4.13
CA HIS A 27 -2.75 0.41 4.06
C HIS A 27 -3.82 0.41 2.95
N ASP A 28 -4.26 -0.78 2.55
CA ASP A 28 -5.37 -0.99 1.61
C ASP A 28 -6.40 -1.91 2.28
N GLU A 29 -7.63 -1.41 2.46
CA GLU A 29 -8.71 -2.14 3.13
C GLU A 29 -9.13 -3.39 2.34
N THR A 30 -9.20 -3.27 1.01
CA THR A 30 -9.67 -4.35 0.13
C THR A 30 -8.69 -5.50 0.14
N ILE A 31 -7.40 -5.20 -0.07
CA ILE A 31 -6.33 -6.21 -0.07
C ILE A 31 -6.20 -6.84 1.32
N ALA A 32 -6.28 -6.04 2.39
CA ALA A 32 -6.17 -6.57 3.75
C ALA A 32 -7.32 -7.49 4.12
N TYR A 33 -8.56 -7.13 3.75
CA TYR A 33 -9.75 -7.92 4.03
C TYR A 33 -9.72 -9.24 3.26
N ASP A 34 -9.39 -9.21 1.97
CA ASP A 34 -9.29 -10.39 1.13
C ASP A 34 -8.18 -11.34 1.59
N ALA A 35 -6.98 -10.81 1.84
CA ALA A 35 -5.86 -11.60 2.32
C ALA A 35 -6.13 -12.26 3.69
N ALA A 36 -6.84 -11.57 4.59
CA ALA A 36 -7.25 -12.14 5.87
C ALA A 36 -8.24 -13.30 5.67
N GLN A 37 -9.27 -13.12 4.84
CA GLN A 37 -10.24 -14.19 4.55
C GLN A 37 -9.57 -15.42 3.94
N GLU A 38 -8.70 -15.25 2.94
CA GLU A 38 -7.97 -16.36 2.34
C GLU A 38 -7.09 -17.09 3.37
N ALA A 39 -6.43 -16.36 4.28
CA ALA A 39 -5.63 -16.97 5.33
C ALA A 39 -6.46 -17.85 6.27
N PHE A 40 -7.69 -17.42 6.62
CA PHE A 40 -8.61 -18.24 7.40
C PHE A 40 -9.12 -19.45 6.60
N LEU A 41 -9.35 -19.32 5.29
CA LEU A 41 -9.72 -20.47 4.46
C LEU A 41 -8.59 -21.52 4.43
N GLU A 42 -7.35 -21.09 4.27
CA GLU A 42 -6.18 -21.97 4.35
C GLU A 42 -6.03 -22.62 5.72
N ALA A 43 -6.28 -21.85 6.79
CA ALA A 43 -6.29 -22.37 8.15
C ALA A 43 -7.36 -23.46 8.35
N PHE A 44 -8.55 -23.26 7.79
CA PHE A 44 -9.65 -24.22 7.87
C PHE A 44 -9.30 -25.54 7.16
N ILE A 45 -8.71 -25.45 5.96
CA ILE A 45 -8.27 -26.63 5.18
C ILE A 45 -7.17 -27.39 5.94
N ASN A 46 -6.18 -26.68 6.48
CA ASN A 46 -5.04 -27.26 7.17
C ASN A 46 -5.27 -27.53 8.66
N LEU A 47 -6.49 -27.33 9.16
CA LEU A 47 -6.82 -27.43 10.58
C LEU A 47 -6.44 -28.80 11.18
N HIS A 48 -6.51 -29.86 10.37
CA HIS A 48 -6.15 -31.22 10.76
C HIS A 48 -4.64 -31.42 11.05
N ARG A 49 -3.78 -30.51 10.58
CA ARG A 49 -2.32 -30.55 10.78
C ARG A 49 -1.89 -29.71 11.99
N LEU A 50 -2.81 -28.95 12.56
CA LEU A 50 -2.54 -28.02 13.62
C LEU A 50 -2.58 -28.72 14.98
N LYS A 51 -1.39 -28.98 15.53
CA LYS A 51 -1.23 -29.61 16.86
C LYS A 51 -1.32 -28.61 18.01
N ASP A 52 -1.16 -27.32 17.73
CA ASP A 52 -0.98 -26.27 18.73
C ASP A 52 -1.86 -25.05 18.38
N ILE A 53 -2.93 -24.87 19.15
CA ILE A 53 -3.93 -23.82 18.93
C ILE A 53 -3.36 -22.44 19.25
N ASP A 54 -2.43 -22.34 20.19
CA ASP A 54 -1.87 -21.06 20.65
C ASP A 54 -1.01 -20.39 19.56
N LYS A 55 -0.50 -21.18 18.61
CA LYS A 55 0.28 -20.70 17.47
C LYS A 55 -0.56 -20.35 16.26
N LEU A 56 -1.88 -20.58 16.30
CA LEU A 56 -2.73 -20.39 15.14
C LEU A 56 -2.88 -18.92 14.77
N GLU A 57 -3.20 -18.05 15.73
CA GLU A 57 -3.37 -16.62 15.47
C GLU A 57 -2.09 -16.00 14.86
N PRO A 58 -0.88 -16.18 15.43
CA PRO A 58 0.35 -15.70 14.83
C PRO A 58 0.61 -16.25 13.42
N TRP A 59 0.31 -17.54 13.19
CA TRP A 59 0.51 -18.16 11.88
C TRP A 59 -0.46 -17.60 10.83
N ILE A 60 -1.74 -17.44 11.16
CA ILE A 60 -2.74 -16.85 10.26
C ILE A 60 -2.35 -15.40 9.91
N SER A 61 -1.93 -14.62 10.91
CA SER A 61 -1.43 -13.26 10.68
C SER A 61 -0.23 -13.24 9.72
N ALA A 62 0.72 -14.17 9.87
CA ALA A 62 1.87 -14.26 8.96
C ALA A 62 1.45 -14.62 7.53
N VAL A 63 0.51 -15.55 7.36
CA VAL A 63 -0.04 -15.94 6.04
C VAL A 63 -0.75 -14.76 5.39
N ALA A 64 -1.64 -14.09 6.12
CA ALA A 64 -2.38 -12.92 5.63
C ALA A 64 -1.42 -11.80 5.19
N ALA A 65 -0.43 -11.44 6.02
CA ALA A 65 0.56 -10.42 5.69
C ALA A 65 1.41 -10.79 4.46
N ASN A 66 1.78 -12.06 4.30
CA ASN A 66 2.51 -12.54 3.13
C ASN A 66 1.68 -12.43 1.84
N LYS A 67 0.42 -12.87 1.88
CA LYS A 67 -0.51 -12.75 0.75
C LYS A 67 -0.71 -11.30 0.34
N ALA A 68 -1.01 -10.45 1.31
CA ALA A 68 -1.25 -9.03 1.08
C ALA A 68 -0.02 -8.35 0.47
N ARG A 69 1.20 -8.66 0.95
CA ARG A 69 2.45 -8.19 0.34
C ARG A 69 2.65 -8.69 -1.09
N ASN A 70 2.29 -9.93 -1.38
CA ASN A 70 2.40 -10.48 -2.73
C ASN A 70 1.44 -9.79 -3.70
N ILE A 71 0.20 -9.53 -3.27
CA ILE A 71 -0.79 -8.77 -4.04
C ILE A 71 -0.27 -7.35 -4.30
N ALA A 72 0.19 -6.65 -3.26
CA ALA A 72 0.74 -5.30 -3.39
C ALA A 72 1.95 -5.24 -4.35
N LYS A 73 2.87 -6.21 -4.27
CA LYS A 73 4.01 -6.32 -5.21
C LYS A 73 3.55 -6.54 -6.65
N LYS A 74 2.53 -7.38 -6.85
CA LYS A 74 1.96 -7.64 -8.18
C LYS A 74 1.32 -6.38 -8.76
N ASN A 75 0.53 -5.67 -7.96
CA ASN A 75 -0.12 -4.43 -8.37
C ASN A 75 0.90 -3.34 -8.70
N ALA A 76 1.94 -3.17 -7.86
CA ALA A 76 3.02 -2.23 -8.14
C ALA A 76 3.76 -2.55 -9.46
N LYS A 77 3.95 -3.83 -9.78
CA LYS A 77 4.54 -4.24 -11.06
C LYS A 77 3.64 -3.88 -12.25
N ILE A 78 2.32 -4.03 -12.11
CA ILE A 78 1.36 -3.67 -13.16
C ILE A 78 1.36 -2.16 -13.40
N THR A 79 1.25 -1.35 -12.33
CA THR A 79 1.33 0.12 -12.43
C THR A 79 2.64 0.59 -13.05
N SER A 80 3.77 -0.07 -12.74
CA SER A 80 5.05 0.25 -13.37
C SER A 80 5.06 0.00 -14.88
N LEU A 81 4.31 -0.98 -15.38
CA LEU A 81 4.22 -1.27 -16.82
C LEU A 81 3.27 -0.28 -17.52
N GLU A 82 2.12 0.02 -16.90
CA GLU A 82 1.17 1.03 -17.39
C GLU A 82 1.83 2.42 -17.51
N ASN A 83 2.67 2.77 -16.53
CA ASN A 83 3.43 4.02 -16.57
C ASN A 83 4.44 4.07 -17.73
N ILE A 84 4.99 2.93 -18.16
CA ILE A 84 5.92 2.88 -19.31
C ILE A 84 5.13 3.12 -20.62
N GLU A 85 3.96 2.49 -20.78
CA GLU A 85 3.10 2.72 -21.95
C GLU A 85 2.67 4.20 -22.04
N GLN A 86 2.37 4.85 -20.92
CA GLN A 86 2.06 6.29 -20.90
C GLN A 86 3.25 7.20 -21.25
N LEU A 87 4.49 6.76 -21.02
CA LEU A 87 5.69 7.53 -21.39
C LEU A 87 5.96 7.49 -22.91
N GLU A 88 5.52 6.45 -23.62
CA GLU A 88 5.65 6.35 -25.07
C GLU A 88 4.77 7.39 -25.81
N ASP A 89 3.61 7.74 -25.24
CA ASP A 89 2.72 8.78 -25.79
C ASP A 89 3.24 10.22 -25.58
N ILE A 90 4.06 10.46 -24.56
CA ILE A 90 4.67 11.79 -24.31
C ILE A 90 5.75 12.09 -25.36
N ASN A 91 6.46 11.06 -25.84
CA ASN A 91 7.52 11.22 -26.83
C ASN A 91 7.02 11.38 -28.28
N ASN A 92 5.74 11.13 -28.56
CA ASN A 92 5.18 11.18 -29.92
C ASN A 92 4.27 12.39 -30.22
N SER A 93 4.18 13.38 -29.33
CA SER A 93 3.67 14.70 -29.72
C SER A 93 4.33 15.81 -28.91
N GLU A 94 5.54 16.21 -29.29
CA GLU A 94 6.01 17.56 -28.98
C GLU A 94 5.21 18.56 -29.83
N ASP A 95 3.96 18.79 -29.43
CA ASP A 95 3.20 19.97 -29.81
C ASP A 95 3.99 21.20 -29.30
N PRO A 96 4.51 22.06 -30.20
CA PRO A 96 5.29 23.23 -29.81
C PRO A 96 4.55 24.13 -28.81
N LEU A 97 3.21 24.19 -28.88
CA LEU A 97 2.42 24.95 -27.91
C LEU A 97 2.51 24.34 -26.50
N LYS A 98 2.46 23.02 -26.37
CA LYS A 98 2.56 22.35 -25.06
C LYS A 98 3.92 22.58 -24.41
N SER A 99 4.99 22.61 -25.20
CA SER A 99 6.34 22.90 -24.70
C SER A 99 6.45 24.32 -24.14
N ILE A 100 5.90 25.32 -24.84
CA ILE A 100 5.86 26.71 -24.39
C ILE A 100 5.05 26.84 -23.09
N ILE A 101 3.84 26.28 -23.04
CA ILE A 101 2.97 26.31 -21.86
C ILE A 101 3.63 25.63 -20.65
N ASN A 102 4.33 24.52 -20.86
CA ASN A 102 5.03 23.82 -19.79
C ASN A 102 6.25 24.62 -19.28
N GLY A 103 6.93 25.36 -20.15
CA GLY A 103 7.97 26.31 -19.77
C GLY A 103 7.44 27.43 -18.87
N GLU A 104 6.31 28.04 -19.23
CA GLU A 104 5.67 29.09 -18.43
C GLU A 104 5.24 28.58 -17.04
N LYS A 105 4.63 27.39 -16.98
CA LYS A 105 4.25 26.74 -15.71
C LYS A 105 5.47 26.45 -14.83
N ARG A 106 6.59 26.03 -15.43
CA ARG A 106 7.83 25.78 -14.71
C ARG A 106 8.36 27.07 -14.07
N ASP A 107 8.32 28.19 -14.78
CA ASP A 107 8.73 29.49 -14.26
C ASP A 107 7.82 29.97 -13.11
N GLU A 108 6.52 29.68 -13.18
CA GLU A 108 5.58 29.98 -12.09
C GLU A 108 5.90 29.18 -10.82
N ILE A 109 6.17 27.87 -10.96
CA ILE A 109 6.59 27.00 -9.86
C ILE A 109 7.89 27.49 -9.23
N LEU A 110 8.88 27.87 -10.05
CA LEU A 110 10.17 28.40 -9.57
C LEU A 110 9.99 29.71 -8.80
N LYS A 111 9.13 30.61 -9.27
CA LYS A 111 8.78 31.85 -8.55
C LYS A 111 8.09 31.56 -7.21
N ALA A 112 7.21 30.56 -7.16
CA ALA A 112 6.54 30.16 -5.91
C ALA A 112 7.54 29.54 -4.91
N LEU A 113 8.46 28.70 -5.40
CA LEU A 113 9.55 28.12 -4.60
C LEU A 113 10.49 29.20 -4.04
N ASP A 114 10.83 30.22 -4.84
CA ASP A 114 11.66 31.34 -4.39
C ASP A 114 10.98 32.14 -3.27
N LYS A 115 9.66 32.38 -3.39
CA LYS A 115 8.87 33.03 -2.32
C LYS A 115 8.88 32.21 -1.02
N LEU A 116 8.72 30.90 -1.11
CA LEU A 116 8.78 30.00 0.05
C LEU A 116 10.18 29.97 0.68
N THR A 117 11.22 29.97 -0.15
CA THR A 117 12.62 29.93 0.31
C THR A 117 13.00 31.25 1.01
N ARG A 118 12.54 32.40 0.52
CA ARG A 118 12.73 33.70 1.17
C ARG A 118 11.97 33.86 2.49
N CYS A 119 10.83 33.20 2.64
CA CYS A 119 10.12 33.14 3.93
C CYS A 119 10.81 32.21 4.94
N ALA A 120 11.42 31.12 4.47
CA ALA A 120 12.11 30.16 5.32
C ALA A 120 13.46 30.70 5.88
N SER A 121 14.15 31.57 5.15
CA SER A 121 15.37 32.24 5.63
C SER A 121 15.12 33.29 6.72
N PHE A 122 13.89 33.78 6.88
CA PHE A 122 13.52 34.67 8.00
C PHE A 122 13.31 33.92 9.33
N LEU A 123 12.99 32.62 9.29
CA LEU A 123 12.77 31.78 10.47
C LEU A 123 14.00 30.97 10.91
N THR A 124 15.00 30.86 10.04
CA THR A 124 16.28 30.22 10.34
C THR A 124 17.34 31.32 10.45
N GLY A 125 17.42 31.99 11.60
CA GLY A 125 18.33 33.11 11.85
C GLY A 125 19.79 32.81 11.51
N LYS A 126 20.15 32.99 10.23
CA LYS A 126 21.52 33.07 9.76
C LYS A 126 21.71 34.46 9.17
N ASN A 127 22.42 35.22 9.97
CA ASN A 127 22.90 36.58 9.83
C ASN A 127 22.94 37.14 8.40
N CYS A 128 22.35 38.33 8.29
CA CYS A 128 22.76 39.35 7.36
C CYS A 128 24.25 39.67 7.55
N GLU A 129 25.01 39.64 6.46
CA GLU A 129 26.08 40.58 6.12
C GLU A 129 25.91 40.98 4.66
#